data_AF-A0A2M9PBU4-F1
#
_entry.id   AF-A0A2M9PBU4-F1
#
_cell.length_a   1.000
_cell.length_b   1.000
_cell.length_c   1.000
_cell.angle_alpha   90.00
_cell.angle_beta   90.00
_cell.angle_gamma   90.00
#
_symmetry.space_group_name_H-M   'P 1'
#
loop_
_entity.id
_entity.type
_entity.pdbx_description
1 polymer ?
#
loop_
_entity_poly.entity_id
_entity_poly.type
_entity_poly.pdbx_seq_one_letter_code
_entity_poly.pdbx_strand_id
1 'polypeptide(L)'
;MAAHRPDLPPGLLPPLAGPADLEAAPRGRPVLVDCLTLWLSNLMLAERDLPAETDCLLATLARPHGPWVLVSNEVGLGIVPDNALARRFRDAAGLLNQRVAAVATCVTLAVAGLPLKVK
;
A
#
# COMPACT_ATOMS: atom_id res chain seq x y z
N MET A 1 -1.17 19.40 7.00
CA MET A 1 -0.62 19.00 8.31
C MET A 1 0.77 18.45 8.09
N ALA A 2 1.81 19.14 8.56
CA ALA A 2 3.18 18.63 8.47
C ALA A 2 3.29 17.36 9.32
N ALA A 3 3.63 16.24 8.68
CA ALA A 3 3.79 14.96 9.34
C ALA A 3 4.95 15.04 10.33
N HIS A 4 4.67 14.84 11.61
CA HIS A 4 5.67 14.41 12.58
C HIS A 4 6.37 13.19 11.98
N ARG A 5 7.67 13.29 11.67
CA ARG A 5 8.46 12.17 11.16
C ARG A 5 8.92 11.35 12.37
N PRO A 6 8.29 10.20 12.67
CA PRO A 6 8.83 9.31 13.69
C PRO A 6 10.22 8.82 13.28
N ASP A 7 11.04 8.49 14.27
CA ASP A 7 12.35 7.87 14.06
C ASP A 7 12.14 6.42 13.60
N LEU A 8 12.12 6.22 12.28
CA LEU A 8 11.82 4.93 11.67
C LEU A 8 13.10 4.09 11.56
N PRO A 9 13.02 2.77 11.80
CA PRO A 9 14.15 1.87 11.61
C PRO A 9 14.68 1.92 10.16
N PRO A 10 15.99 1.69 9.94
CA PRO A 10 16.58 1.76 8.61
C PRO A 10 15.90 0.80 7.62
N GLY A 11 15.34 1.34 6.53
CA GLY A 11 14.67 0.57 5.48
C GLY A 11 13.14 0.47 5.61
N LEU A 12 12.57 0.98 6.71
CA LEU A 12 11.13 1.21 6.82
C LEU A 12 10.79 2.60 6.29
N LEU A 13 9.94 2.67 5.27
CA LEU A 13 9.40 3.94 4.82
C LEU A 13 8.21 4.34 5.69
N PRO A 14 8.01 5.64 5.96
CA PRO A 14 6.74 6.13 6.50
C PRO A 14 5.60 5.78 5.54
N PRO A 15 4.32 5.98 5.95
CA PRO A 15 3.20 5.89 5.03
C PRO A 15 3.49 6.74 3.80
N LEU A 16 3.39 6.14 2.61
CA LEU A 16 3.73 6.83 1.36
C LEU A 16 2.95 8.14 1.28
N ALA A 17 3.64 9.24 1.03
CA ALA A 17 2.98 10.48 0.59
C ALA A 17 2.69 10.38 -0.91
N GLY A 18 3.54 9.68 -1.66
CA GLY A 18 3.30 9.29 -3.04
C GLY A 18 4.40 8.39 -3.62
N PRO A 19 4.28 7.99 -4.90
CA PRO A 19 5.25 7.11 -5.57
C PRO A 19 6.68 7.68 -5.63
N ALA A 20 6.84 9.00 -5.53
CA ALA A 20 8.14 9.67 -5.48
C ALA A 20 8.98 9.27 -4.26
N ASP A 21 8.35 8.92 -3.14
CA ASP A 21 9.06 8.47 -1.94
C ASP A 21 9.76 7.12 -2.16
N LEU A 22 9.18 6.27 -3.02
CA LEU A 22 9.76 4.99 -3.41
C LEU A 22 10.99 5.20 -4.31
N GLU A 23 10.96 6.20 -5.20
CA GLU A 23 12.09 6.50 -6.08
C GLU A 23 13.31 7.02 -5.29
N ALA A 24 13.07 7.72 -4.18
CA ALA A 24 14.12 8.22 -3.29
C ALA A 24 14.74 7.13 -2.39
N ALA A 25 14.14 5.93 -2.31
CA ALA A 25 14.64 4.87 -1.45
C ALA A 25 16.02 4.35 -1.94
N PRO A 26 16.93 3.94 -1.03
CA PRO A 26 18.25 3.44 -1.42
C PRO A 26 18.18 2.18 -2.30
N ARG A 27 18.81 2.22 -3.48
CA ARG A 27 18.84 1.08 -4.41
C ARG A 27 19.61 -0.12 -3.85
N GLY A 28 19.25 -1.31 -4.30
CA GLY A 28 19.91 -2.57 -3.94
C GLY A 28 19.59 -3.07 -2.53
N ARG A 29 18.68 -2.40 -1.81
CA ARG A 29 18.25 -2.79 -0.45
C ARG A 29 16.76 -3.13 -0.45
N PRO A 30 16.31 -4.04 0.43
CA PRO A 30 14.88 -4.24 0.64
C PRO A 30 14.21 -2.97 1.15
N VAL A 31 13.01 -2.70 0.67
CA VAL A 31 12.17 -1.58 1.11
C VAL A 31 10.83 -2.11 1.58
N LEU A 32 10.45 -1.71 2.80
CA LEU A 32 9.15 -2.01 3.39
C LEU A 32 8.23 -0.79 3.31
N VAL A 33 7.06 -0.98 2.71
CA VAL A 33 5.96 -0.02 2.64
C VAL A 33 4.86 -0.47 3.58
N ASP A 34 4.62 0.28 4.66
CA ASP A 34 3.61 -0.03 5.67
C ASP A 34 2.78 1.23 6.00
N CYS A 35 1.52 1.37 5.55
CA CYS A 35 0.75 0.46 4.69
C CYS A 35 0.01 1.16 3.54
N LEU A 36 -0.33 0.37 2.51
CA LEU A 36 -1.06 0.81 1.32
C LEU A 36 -2.48 1.31 1.63
N THR A 37 -3.14 0.78 2.65
CA THR A 37 -4.49 1.21 3.08
C THR A 37 -4.48 2.59 3.72
N LEU A 38 -3.43 2.95 4.45
CA LEU A 38 -3.25 4.31 4.96
C LEU A 38 -2.91 5.28 3.81
N TRP A 39 -2.04 4.89 2.89
CA TRP A 39 -1.77 5.67 1.68
C TRP A 39 -3.05 5.94 0.88
N LEU A 40 -3.86 4.90 0.64
CA LEU A 40 -5.15 5.02 -0.04
C LEU A 40 -6.11 5.97 0.70
N SER A 41 -6.17 5.88 2.03
CA SER A 41 -6.99 6.79 2.85
C SER A 41 -6.57 8.24 2.67
N ASN A 42 -5.27 8.52 2.67
CA ASN A 42 -4.72 9.85 2.45
C ASN A 42 -5.06 10.39 1.06
N LEU A 43 -4.97 9.55 0.02
CA LEU A 43 -5.36 9.92 -1.34
C LEU A 43 -6.86 10.26 -1.44
N MET A 44 -7.71 9.47 -0.79
CA MET A 44 -9.15 9.73 -0.76
C MET A 44 -9.49 11.03 -0.04
N LEU A 45 -8.85 11.31 1.10
CA LEU A 45 -9.02 12.56 1.84
C LEU A 45 -8.50 13.78 1.08
N ALA A 46 -7.46 13.59 0.27
CA ALA A 46 -6.91 14.60 -0.62
C ALA A 46 -7.63 14.67 -1.98
N GLU A 47 -8.74 13.92 -2.16
CA GLU A 47 -9.54 13.86 -3.39
C GLU A 47 -8.73 13.57 -4.65
N ARG A 48 -7.71 12.71 -4.53
CA ARG A 48 -6.84 12.30 -5.64
C ARG A 48 -7.51 11.25 -6.52
N ASP A 49 -7.04 11.16 -7.77
CA ASP A 49 -7.44 10.12 -8.72
C ASP A 49 -6.79 8.78 -8.35
N LEU A 50 -7.55 7.91 -7.66
CA LEU A 50 -7.04 6.64 -7.15
C LEU A 50 -6.53 5.70 -8.25
N PRO A 51 -7.24 5.51 -9.39
CA PRO A 51 -6.70 4.79 -10.54
C PRO A 51 -5.33 5.31 -10.99
N ALA A 52 -5.20 6.62 -11.22
CA ALA A 52 -3.95 7.21 -11.72
C ALA A 52 -2.79 7.07 -10.71
N GLU A 53 -3.06 7.28 -9.43
CA GLU A 53 -2.06 7.10 -8.37
C GLU A 53 -1.63 5.63 -8.23
N THR A 54 -2.58 4.70 -8.42
CA THR A 54 -2.29 3.26 -8.46
C THR A 54 -1.43 2.89 -9.66
N ASP A 55 -1.72 3.44 -10.85
CA ASP A 55 -0.91 3.23 -12.05
C ASP A 55 0.52 3.71 -11.84
N CYS A 56 0.68 4.89 -11.23
CA CYS A 56 1.98 5.46 -10.90
C CYS A 56 2.75 4.57 -9.91
N LEU A 57 2.08 4.08 -8.85
CA LEU A 57 2.67 3.11 -7.91
C LEU A 57 3.19 1.87 -8.64
N LEU A 58 2.35 1.24 -9.47
CA LEU A 58 2.73 0.02 -10.21
C LEU A 58 3.89 0.26 -11.18
N ALA A 59 3.89 1.41 -11.86
CA ALA A 59 4.98 1.81 -12.75
C ALA A 59 6.31 1.99 -11.98
N THR A 60 6.26 2.52 -10.76
CA THR A 60 7.45 2.66 -9.90
C THR A 60 7.95 1.31 -9.41
N LEU A 61 7.05 0.42 -8.99
CA LEU A 61 7.42 -0.93 -8.52
C LEU A 61 8.04 -1.81 -9.63
N ALA A 62 7.69 -1.55 -10.89
CA ALA A 62 8.23 -2.26 -12.05
C ALA A 62 9.70 -1.87 -12.38
N ARG A 63 10.20 -0.76 -11.84
CA ARG A 63 11.57 -0.29 -12.11
C ARG A 63 12.60 -1.09 -11.30
N PRO A 64 13.81 -1.34 -11.84
CA PRO A 64 14.88 -1.99 -11.10
C PRO A 64 15.28 -1.18 -9.86
N HIS A 65 15.22 -1.81 -8.69
CA HIS A 65 15.61 -1.19 -7.41
C HIS A 65 16.21 -2.22 -6.45
N GLY A 66 15.35 -3.09 -5.90
CA GLY A 66 15.64 -4.07 -4.87
C GLY A 66 14.32 -4.76 -4.47
N PRO A 67 14.31 -5.65 -3.46
CA PRO A 67 13.08 -6.31 -3.02
C PRO A 67 12.07 -5.31 -2.44
N TRP A 68 10.86 -5.29 -2.99
CA TRP A 68 9.73 -4.55 -2.43
C TRP A 68 8.92 -5.45 -1.49
N VAL A 69 8.60 -4.96 -0.30
CA VAL A 69 7.61 -5.56 0.60
C VAL A 69 6.51 -4.54 0.84
N LEU A 70 5.29 -4.86 0.41
CA LEU A 70 4.14 -3.97 0.56
C LEU A 70 3.15 -4.58 1.54
N VAL A 71 2.80 -3.82 2.57
CA VAL A 71 1.80 -4.20 3.57
C VAL A 71 0.50 -3.48 3.26
N SER A 72 -0.60 -4.21 3.31
CA SER A 72 -1.95 -3.69 3.18
C SER A 72 -2.84 -4.42 4.17
N ASN A 73 -4.03 -3.88 4.46
CA ASN A 73 -5.05 -4.57 5.25
C ASN A 73 -6.11 -5.17 4.33
N GLU A 74 -6.57 -6.37 4.68
CA GLU A 74 -7.80 -6.93 4.13
C GLU A 74 -8.99 -6.40 4.95
N VAL A 75 -9.90 -5.68 4.29
CA VAL A 75 -11.05 -4.99 4.90
C VAL A 75 -12.39 -5.46 4.34
N GLY A 76 -12.37 -6.35 3.36
CA GLY A 76 -13.52 -6.89 2.64
C GLY A 76 -14.12 -8.16 3.25
N LEU A 77 -13.53 -8.72 4.31
CA LEU A 77 -14.03 -9.93 4.99
C LEU A 77 -15.13 -9.65 6.04
N GLY A 78 -15.60 -8.41 6.16
CA GLY A 78 -16.68 -8.00 7.05
C GLY A 78 -18.01 -7.68 6.33
N ILE A 79 -18.98 -7.21 7.12
CA ILE A 79 -20.27 -6.71 6.62
C ILE A 79 -20.09 -5.40 5.85
N VAL A 80 -21.02 -5.09 4.95
CA VAL A 80 -21.04 -3.83 4.20
C VAL A 80 -21.30 -2.67 5.18
N PRO A 81 -20.43 -1.64 5.23
CA PRO A 81 -20.66 -0.50 6.11
C PRO A 81 -21.88 0.33 5.71
N ASP A 82 -22.57 0.94 6.68
CA ASP A 82 -23.66 1.90 6.43
C ASP A 82 -23.14 3.25 5.92
N ASN A 83 -21.91 3.61 6.25
CA ASN A 83 -21.26 4.83 5.78
C ASN A 83 -20.79 4.71 4.32
N ALA A 84 -21.24 5.62 3.45
CA ALA A 84 -20.88 5.65 2.03
C ALA A 84 -19.37 5.81 1.79
N LEU A 85 -18.68 6.62 2.58
CA LEU A 85 -17.22 6.77 2.50
C LEU A 85 -16.52 5.46 2.86
N ALA A 86 -16.99 4.76 3.90
CA ALA A 86 -16.43 3.48 4.30
C ALA A 86 -16.65 2.38 3.25
N ARG A 87 -17.81 2.35 2.58
CA ARG A 87 -18.05 1.48 1.42
C ARG A 87 -17.06 1.76 0.29
N ARG A 88 -16.93 3.03 -0.11
CA ARG A 88 -15.98 3.45 -1.16
C ARG A 88 -14.54 3.08 -0.81
N PHE A 89 -14.13 3.27 0.45
CA PHE A 89 -12.80 2.89 0.92
C PHE A 89 -12.58 1.38 0.83
N ARG A 90 -13.55 0.58 1.32
CA ARG A 90 -13.49 -0.89 1.23
C ARG A 90 -13.32 -1.35 -0.23
N ASP A 91 -14.12 -0.80 -1.15
CA ASP A 91 -14.07 -1.18 -2.56
C ASP A 91 -12.73 -0.78 -3.20
N ALA A 92 -12.26 0.45 -2.93
CA ALA A 92 -10.98 0.93 -3.44
C ALA A 92 -9.79 0.14 -2.88
N ALA A 93 -9.82 -0.25 -1.60
CA ALA A 93 -8.77 -1.07 -0.98
C ALA A 93 -8.72 -2.46 -1.61
N GLY A 94 -9.88 -3.08 -1.86
CA GLY A 94 -9.97 -4.35 -2.58
C GLY A 94 -9.38 -4.26 -3.98
N LEU A 95 -9.70 -3.22 -4.74
CA LEU A 95 -9.16 -3.01 -6.08
C LEU A 95 -7.64 -2.79 -6.05
N LEU A 96 -7.13 -1.93 -5.15
CA LEU A 96 -5.70 -1.72 -4.99
C LEU A 96 -4.96 -3.03 -4.67
N ASN A 97 -5.48 -3.81 -3.70
CA ASN A 97 -4.89 -5.09 -3.31
C ASN A 97 -4.82 -6.07 -4.49
N GLN A 98 -5.90 -6.18 -5.28
CA GLN A 98 -5.92 -7.02 -6.48
C GLN A 98 -4.87 -6.59 -7.51
N ARG A 99 -4.75 -5.29 -7.77
CA ARG A 99 -3.80 -4.75 -8.76
C ARG A 99 -2.34 -4.96 -8.33
N VAL A 100 -2.03 -4.76 -7.05
CA VAL A 100 -0.70 -5.03 -6.50
C VAL A 100 -0.40 -6.53 -6.49
N ALA A 101 -1.35 -7.38 -6.07
CA ALA A 101 -1.19 -8.83 -6.07
C ALA A 101 -0.93 -9.42 -7.46
N ALA A 102 -1.52 -8.82 -8.51
CA ALA A 102 -1.31 -9.24 -9.89
C ALA A 102 0.17 -9.15 -10.30
N VAL A 103 0.85 -8.07 -9.92
CA VAL A 103 2.28 -7.84 -10.24
C VAL A 103 3.25 -8.40 -9.18
N ALA A 104 2.77 -8.72 -7.99
CA ALA A 104 3.60 -9.26 -6.91
C ALA A 104 4.08 -10.68 -7.21
N THR A 105 5.33 -10.99 -6.85
CA THR A 105 5.90 -12.33 -6.99
C THR A 105 5.36 -13.32 -5.95
N CYS A 106 5.01 -12.82 -4.75
CA CYS A 106 4.49 -13.58 -3.62
C CYS A 106 3.38 -12.78 -2.95
N VAL A 107 2.33 -13.45 -2.47
CA VAL A 107 1.25 -12.83 -1.69
C VAL A 107 0.97 -13.69 -0.47
N THR A 108 1.03 -13.06 0.70
CA THR A 108 0.76 -13.70 2.00
C THR A 108 -0.37 -12.96 2.71
N LEU A 109 -1.37 -13.70 3.16
CA LEU A 109 -2.33 -13.24 4.15
C LEU A 109 -1.82 -13.59 5.55
N ALA A 110 -1.61 -12.62 6.42
CA ALA A 110 -1.20 -12.85 7.81
C ALA A 110 -2.41 -12.84 8.75
N VAL A 111 -2.61 -13.91 9.51
CA VAL A 111 -3.71 -14.04 10.49
C VAL A 111 -3.13 -14.46 11.83
N ALA A 112 -3.32 -13.64 12.87
CA ALA A 112 -2.75 -13.87 14.21
C ALA A 112 -1.22 -14.13 14.20
N GLY A 113 -0.50 -13.44 13.29
CA GLY A 113 0.94 -13.62 13.10
C GLY A 113 1.35 -14.85 12.28
N LEU A 114 0.39 -15.65 11.82
CA LEU A 114 0.63 -16.84 11.01
C LEU A 114 0.46 -16.51 9.52
N PRO A 115 1.46 -16.85 8.66
CA PRO A 115 1.38 -16.59 7.24
C PRO A 115 0.57 -17.68 6.51
N LEU A 116 -0.37 -17.25 5.67
CA LEU A 116 -1.06 -18.09 4.69
C LEU A 116 -0.63 -17.63 3.28
N LYS A 117 0.04 -18.52 2.53
CA LYS A 117 0.46 -18.23 1.16
C LYS A 117 -0.75 -18.26 0.21
N VAL A 118 -0.95 -17.17 -0.53
CA VAL A 118 -2.00 -17.02 -1.54
C VAL A 118 -1.43 -17.20 -2.96
N LYS A 119 -0.23 -16.65 -3.23
CA LYS A 119 0.53 -16.77 -4.48
C LYS A 119 2.00 -17.03 -4.17
#